data_AF-A0A958RXL4-F1
#
_entry.id   AF-A0A958RXL4-F1
#
_cell.length_a   1.000
_cell.length_b   1.000
_cell.length_c   1.000
_cell.angle_alpha   90.00
_cell.angle_beta   90.00
_cell.angle_gamma   90.00
#
_symmetry.space_group_name_H-M   'P 1'
#
loop_
_entity.id
_entity.type
_entity.pdbx_description
1 polymer ?
#
loop_
_entity_poly.entity_id
_entity_poly.type
_entity_poly.pdbx_seq_one_letter_code
_entity_poly.pdbx_strand_id
1 'polypeptide(L)'
;MSRDLEVRTYSLVLRLELSLFRETGEFEKGYELAKQISDALQSREKSLSKEQELMVFFYMAFFFWSSNDRKKTLHYLNRIFESKEREDILCFARILNIISHFEMGNTLILGHIIRSTKSFLQRRKKLFQSELLVLKYIDKMAGMNSDAEKRECFIALGKAMDETLKDPYERTVLDYMDLSSWITSHVENIPFAEVVRKKNGGKKKKD
;
A
#
# COMPACT_ATOMS: atom_id res chain seq x y z
N MET A 1 -7.76 31.95 12.08
CA MET A 1 -7.92 31.22 10.80
C MET A 1 -9.35 30.67 10.74
N SER A 2 -9.93 30.43 9.56
CA SER A 2 -11.21 29.70 9.51
C SER A 2 -10.98 28.25 9.92
N ARG A 3 -11.92 27.64 10.64
CA ARG A 3 -11.85 26.22 11.08
C ARG A 3 -11.59 25.26 9.92
N ASP A 4 -12.13 25.56 8.74
CA ASP A 4 -11.89 24.79 7.50
C ASP A 4 -10.42 24.85 7.05
N LEU A 5 -9.77 26.01 7.17
CA LEU A 5 -8.35 26.17 6.81
C LEU A 5 -7.44 25.41 7.78
N GLU A 6 -7.77 25.39 9.06
CA GLU A 6 -7.02 24.62 10.08
C GLU A 6 -7.09 23.11 9.80
N VAL A 7 -8.28 22.59 9.50
CA VAL A 7 -8.49 21.17 9.15
C VAL A 7 -7.73 20.79 7.88
N ARG A 8 -7.80 21.62 6.84
CA ARG A 8 -7.05 21.39 5.59
C ARG A 8 -5.54 21.38 5.82
N THR A 9 -5.04 22.38 6.55
CA THR A 9 -3.62 22.50 6.87
C THR A 9 -3.14 21.27 7.63
N TYR A 10 -3.89 20.85 8.65
CA TYR A 10 -3.56 19.67 9.44
C TYR A 10 -3.51 18.40 8.58
N SER A 11 -4.51 18.15 7.75
CA SER A 11 -4.53 16.98 6.85
C SER A 11 -3.35 16.97 5.88
N LEU A 12 -2.94 18.15 5.41
CA LEU A 12 -1.83 18.30 4.47
C LEU A 12 -0.49 18.01 5.15
N VAL A 13 -0.28 18.51 6.37
CA VAL A 13 0.91 18.21 7.18
C VAL A 13 1.03 16.71 7.41
N LEU A 14 -0.03 16.06 7.90
CA LEU A 14 -0.03 14.61 8.11
C LEU A 14 0.35 13.84 6.85
N ARG A 15 -0.24 14.20 5.71
CA ARG A 15 0.05 13.56 4.43
C ARG A 15 1.50 13.70 4.04
N LEU A 16 2.09 14.87 4.21
CA LEU A 16 3.49 15.12 3.87
C LEU A 16 4.43 14.34 4.79
N GLU A 17 4.18 14.33 6.10
CA GLU A 17 4.98 13.54 7.06
C GLU A 17 4.92 12.04 6.76
N LEU A 18 3.72 11.52 6.52
CA LEU A 18 3.50 10.11 6.19
C LEU A 18 4.13 9.75 4.83
N SER A 19 4.05 10.61 3.81
CA SER A 19 4.76 10.38 2.55
C SER A 19 6.27 10.40 2.75
N LEU A 20 6.79 11.34 3.54
CA LEU A 20 8.21 11.44 3.85
C LEU A 20 8.71 10.16 4.53
N PHE A 21 8.05 9.68 5.58
CA PHE A 21 8.48 8.45 6.27
C PHE A 21 8.42 7.22 5.38
N ARG A 22 7.41 7.13 4.50
CA ARG A 22 7.32 6.07 3.50
C ARG A 22 8.49 6.15 2.52
N GLU A 23 8.81 7.35 2.05
CA GLU A 23 9.88 7.58 1.08
C GLU A 23 11.26 7.44 1.69
N THR A 24 11.49 7.74 2.98
CA THR A 24 12.80 7.60 3.64
C THR A 24 13.02 6.20 4.21
N GLY A 25 11.94 5.45 4.45
CA GLY A 25 11.98 4.14 5.09
C GLY A 25 12.00 4.20 6.61
N GLU A 26 11.54 5.31 7.20
CA GLU A 26 11.36 5.52 8.64
C GLU A 26 10.01 4.98 9.12
N PHE A 27 9.74 3.70 8.86
CA PHE A 27 8.45 3.06 9.10
C PHE A 27 8.04 3.06 10.58
N GLU A 28 9.01 3.00 11.49
CA GLU A 28 8.77 3.06 12.93
C GLU A 28 8.17 4.43 13.34
N LYS A 29 8.67 5.53 12.76
CA LYS A 29 8.10 6.87 12.98
C LYS A 29 6.71 7.00 12.37
N GLY A 30 6.51 6.44 11.18
CA GLY A 30 5.21 6.40 10.52
C GLY A 30 4.18 5.59 11.31
N TYR A 31 4.59 4.48 11.94
CA TYR A 31 3.74 3.68 12.83
C TYR A 31 3.27 4.48 14.05
N GLU A 32 4.20 5.15 14.75
CA GLU A 32 3.86 5.97 15.91
C GLU A 32 2.96 7.15 15.54
N LEU A 33 3.23 7.83 14.42
CA LEU A 33 2.35 8.89 13.92
C LEU A 33 0.95 8.33 13.58
N ALA A 34 0.86 7.19 12.91
CA ALA A 34 -0.41 6.54 12.63
C ALA A 34 -1.18 6.20 13.91
N LYS A 35 -0.50 5.76 14.98
CA LYS A 35 -1.12 5.53 16.29
C LYS A 35 -1.64 6.83 16.92
N GLN A 36 -0.87 7.91 16.91
CA GLN A 36 -1.31 9.22 17.41
C GLN A 36 -2.53 9.74 16.64
N ILE A 37 -2.56 9.58 15.32
CA ILE A 37 -3.71 9.94 14.49
C ILE A 37 -4.94 9.11 14.89
N SER A 38 -4.77 7.80 15.08
CA SER A 38 -5.86 6.92 15.54
C SER A 38 -6.50 7.43 16.81
N ASP A 39 -5.67 7.76 17.82
CA ASP A 39 -6.13 8.20 19.13
C ASP A 39 -6.85 9.55 19.03
N ALA A 40 -6.30 10.51 18.27
CA ALA A 40 -6.91 11.83 18.05
C ALA A 40 -8.25 11.77 17.28
N LEU A 41 -8.43 10.80 16.38
CA LEU A 41 -9.70 10.58 15.67
C LEU A 41 -10.75 9.94 16.59
N GLN A 42 -10.34 9.08 17.52
CA GLN A 42 -11.25 8.46 18.49
C GLN A 42 -11.75 9.48 19.53
N SER A 43 -10.88 10.38 20.01
CA SER A 43 -11.26 11.41 20.98
C SER A 43 -12.09 12.55 20.39
N ARG A 44 -12.35 12.54 19.06
CA ARG A 44 -13.00 13.64 18.30
C ARG A 44 -12.28 14.99 18.45
N GLU A 45 -11.04 15.00 18.90
CA GLU A 45 -10.21 16.21 19.02
C GLU A 45 -9.95 16.85 17.66
N LYS A 46 -9.94 16.04 16.60
CA LYS A 46 -9.72 16.51 15.23
C LYS A 46 -10.82 15.97 14.32
N SER A 47 -11.35 16.85 13.48
CA SER A 47 -12.32 16.50 12.44
C SER A 47 -11.65 16.65 11.09
N LEU A 48 -11.70 15.61 10.28
CA LEU A 48 -11.26 15.60 8.89
C LEU A 48 -12.50 15.54 7.99
N SER A 49 -12.40 16.06 6.76
CA SER A 49 -13.43 15.76 5.75
C SER A 49 -13.38 14.28 5.38
N LYS A 50 -14.48 13.73 4.87
CA LYS A 50 -14.54 12.31 4.47
C LYS A 50 -13.44 11.94 3.48
N GLU A 51 -13.18 12.81 2.50
CA GLU A 51 -12.11 12.63 1.52
C GLU A 51 -10.71 12.57 2.18
N GLN A 52 -10.44 13.46 3.14
CA GLN A 52 -9.17 13.50 3.86
C GLN A 52 -8.99 12.27 4.75
N GLU A 53 -10.06 11.81 5.41
CA GLU A 53 -10.05 10.60 6.22
C GLU A 53 -9.60 9.38 5.42
N LEU A 54 -10.12 9.19 4.20
CA LEU A 54 -9.77 8.02 3.38
C LEU A 54 -8.28 7.95 3.07
N MET A 55 -7.68 9.10 2.74
CA MET A 55 -6.25 9.16 2.45
C MET A 55 -5.42 8.88 3.70
N VAL A 56 -5.80 9.46 4.83
CA VAL A 56 -5.15 9.23 6.12
C VAL A 56 -5.27 7.76 6.54
N PHE A 57 -6.46 7.15 6.41
CA PHE A 57 -6.66 5.73 6.69
C PHE A 57 -5.82 4.83 5.80
N PHE A 58 -5.64 5.18 4.53
CA PHE A 58 -4.77 4.43 3.64
C PHE A 58 -3.32 4.45 4.14
N TYR A 59 -2.78 5.64 4.46
CA TYR A 59 -1.43 5.74 5.02
C TYR A 59 -1.30 4.98 6.35
N MET A 60 -2.28 5.10 7.24
CA MET A 60 -2.29 4.33 8.49
C MET A 60 -2.26 2.83 8.23
N ALA A 61 -3.12 2.32 7.33
CA ALA A 61 -3.15 0.91 6.95
C ALA A 61 -1.79 0.46 6.38
N PHE A 62 -1.17 1.28 5.55
CA PHE A 62 0.16 1.04 4.99
C PHE A 62 1.24 0.96 6.08
N PHE A 63 1.29 1.90 7.01
CA PHE A 63 2.30 1.87 8.08
C PHE A 63 2.09 0.70 9.04
N PHE A 64 0.84 0.38 9.40
CA PHE A 64 0.52 -0.83 10.16
C PHE A 64 0.93 -2.09 9.40
N TRP A 65 0.70 -2.15 8.09
CA TRP A 65 1.10 -3.29 7.25
C TRP A 65 2.62 -3.44 7.23
N SER A 66 3.35 -2.35 6.98
CA SER A 66 4.82 -2.34 6.92
C SER A 66 5.48 -2.76 8.25
N SER A 67 4.77 -2.59 9.37
CA SER A 67 5.19 -3.01 10.71
C SER A 67 4.60 -4.35 11.14
N ASN A 68 3.99 -5.10 10.22
CA ASN A 68 3.38 -6.41 10.43
C ASN A 68 2.17 -6.42 11.42
N ASP A 69 1.54 -5.27 11.70
CA ASP A 69 0.34 -5.16 12.54
C ASP A 69 -0.94 -5.43 11.72
N ARG A 70 -1.17 -6.72 11.45
CA ARG A 70 -2.24 -7.19 10.55
C ARG A 70 -3.63 -6.75 11.01
N LYS A 71 -3.88 -6.71 12.33
CA LYS A 71 -5.18 -6.34 12.89
C LYS A 71 -5.52 -4.89 12.55
N LYS A 72 -4.59 -3.96 12.78
CA LYS A 72 -4.82 -2.55 12.46
C LYS A 72 -4.84 -2.32 10.96
N THR A 73 -3.99 -2.99 10.18
CA THR A 73 -4.05 -2.94 8.71
C THR A 73 -5.46 -3.23 8.19
N LEU A 74 -6.02 -4.40 8.53
CA LEU A 74 -7.34 -4.80 8.05
C LEU A 74 -8.45 -3.90 8.60
N HIS A 75 -8.32 -3.42 9.83
CA HIS A 75 -9.26 -2.46 10.42
C HIS A 75 -9.41 -1.20 9.56
N TYR A 76 -8.30 -0.53 9.21
CA TYR A 76 -8.36 0.70 8.40
C TYR A 76 -8.70 0.44 6.94
N LEU A 77 -8.29 -0.69 6.36
CA LEU A 77 -8.73 -1.07 5.01
C LEU A 77 -10.25 -1.23 4.93
N ASN A 78 -10.86 -1.89 5.92
CA ASN A 78 -12.32 -2.05 5.98
C ASN A 78 -13.05 -0.70 6.10
N ARG A 79 -12.52 0.23 6.90
CA ARG A 79 -13.07 1.60 6.99
C ARG A 79 -13.02 2.35 5.65
N ILE A 80 -12.01 2.10 4.82
CA ILE A 80 -11.94 2.67 3.47
C ILE A 80 -13.01 2.04 2.57
N PHE A 81 -13.22 0.71 2.65
CA PHE A 81 -14.19 -0.01 1.83
C PHE A 81 -15.65 0.34 2.11
N GLU A 82 -15.96 0.91 3.28
CA GLU A 82 -17.28 1.46 3.59
C GLU A 82 -17.62 2.73 2.78
N SER A 83 -16.61 3.38 2.20
CA SER A 83 -16.79 4.59 1.39
C SER A 83 -17.03 4.29 -0.09
N LYS A 84 -17.80 5.16 -0.74
CA LYS A 84 -17.98 5.19 -2.20
C LYS A 84 -17.19 6.33 -2.87
N GLU A 85 -16.53 7.15 -2.07
CA GLU A 85 -15.70 8.27 -2.55
C GLU A 85 -14.28 7.80 -2.88
N ARG A 86 -13.58 8.58 -3.71
CA ARG A 86 -12.15 8.38 -4.04
C ARG A 86 -11.83 6.96 -4.53
N GLU A 87 -12.30 6.66 -5.75
CA GLU A 87 -12.02 5.37 -6.42
C GLU A 87 -10.52 5.04 -6.53
N ASP A 88 -9.66 6.05 -6.60
CA ASP A 88 -8.20 5.90 -6.56
C ASP A 88 -7.76 5.30 -5.22
N ILE A 89 -8.18 5.86 -4.08
CA ILE A 89 -7.82 5.33 -2.75
C ILE A 89 -8.39 3.92 -2.56
N LEU A 90 -9.63 3.67 -3.00
CA LEU A 90 -10.24 2.34 -2.98
C LEU A 90 -9.42 1.31 -3.76
N CYS A 91 -8.82 1.71 -4.89
CA CYS A 91 -7.91 0.86 -5.63
C CYS A 91 -6.68 0.49 -4.79
N PHE A 92 -6.04 1.49 -4.17
CA PHE A 92 -4.79 1.27 -3.43
C PHE A 92 -5.05 0.36 -2.23
N ALA A 93 -6.16 0.61 -1.52
CA ALA A 93 -6.62 -0.21 -0.40
C ALA A 93 -6.90 -1.66 -0.84
N ARG A 94 -7.50 -1.89 -2.01
CA ARG A 94 -7.74 -3.26 -2.52
C ARG A 94 -6.44 -4.00 -2.85
N ILE A 95 -5.47 -3.35 -3.48
CA ILE A 95 -4.15 -3.95 -3.75
C ILE A 95 -3.44 -4.29 -2.44
N LEU A 96 -3.40 -3.35 -1.49
CA LEU A 96 -2.79 -3.59 -0.17
C LEU A 96 -3.51 -4.70 0.60
N ASN A 97 -4.83 -4.81 0.45
CA ASN A 97 -5.61 -5.90 1.06
C ASN A 97 -5.24 -7.27 0.48
N ILE A 98 -5.12 -7.37 -0.84
CA ILE A 98 -4.68 -8.61 -1.50
C ILE A 98 -3.29 -9.03 -1.00
N ILE A 99 -2.34 -8.08 -0.97
CA ILE A 99 -0.98 -8.32 -0.49
C ILE A 99 -1.00 -8.74 0.98
N SER A 100 -1.79 -8.07 1.82
CA SER A 100 -1.92 -8.41 3.24
C SER A 100 -2.46 -9.83 3.45
N HIS A 101 -3.51 -10.22 2.72
CA HIS A 101 -4.08 -11.57 2.83
C HIS A 101 -3.14 -12.65 2.26
N PHE A 102 -2.39 -12.33 1.20
CA PHE A 102 -1.38 -13.23 0.65
C PHE A 102 -0.27 -13.50 1.66
N GLU A 103 0.30 -12.46 2.27
CA GLU A 103 1.38 -12.60 3.27
C GLU A 103 0.91 -13.31 4.55
N MET A 104 -0.38 -13.22 4.89
CA MET A 104 -0.98 -13.96 6.00
C MET A 104 -1.25 -15.43 5.67
N GLY A 105 -1.07 -15.87 4.42
CA GLY A 105 -1.41 -17.23 3.98
C GLY A 105 -2.92 -17.48 3.91
N ASN A 106 -3.76 -16.44 3.83
CA ASN A 106 -5.22 -16.54 3.81
C ASN A 106 -5.77 -16.96 2.43
N THR A 107 -5.29 -18.08 1.90
CA THR A 107 -5.55 -18.55 0.52
C THR A 107 -7.04 -18.76 0.22
N LEU A 108 -7.82 -19.23 1.21
CA LEU A 108 -9.27 -19.47 1.07
C LEU A 108 -10.05 -18.21 0.65
N ILE A 109 -9.72 -17.05 1.23
CA ILE A 109 -10.42 -15.79 0.97
C ILE A 109 -9.75 -15.04 -0.19
N LEU A 110 -8.45 -15.23 -0.38
CA LEU A 110 -7.65 -14.51 -1.36
C LEU A 110 -8.22 -14.59 -2.78
N GLY A 111 -8.64 -15.78 -3.23
CA GLY A 111 -9.24 -15.94 -4.56
C GLY A 111 -10.51 -15.11 -4.75
N HIS A 112 -11.33 -14.96 -3.72
CA HIS A 112 -12.52 -14.09 -3.76
C HIS A 112 -12.13 -12.60 -3.83
N ILE A 113 -11.16 -12.17 -3.03
CA ILE A 113 -10.67 -10.78 -3.02
C ILE A 113 -10.06 -10.42 -4.38
N ILE A 114 -9.28 -11.31 -4.98
CA ILE A 114 -8.67 -11.11 -6.31
C ILE A 114 -9.75 -10.96 -7.38
N ARG A 115 -10.75 -11.86 -7.43
CA ARG A 115 -11.84 -11.77 -8.41
C ARG A 115 -12.62 -10.47 -8.27
N SER A 116 -13.04 -10.13 -7.06
CA SER A 116 -13.81 -8.90 -6.80
C SER A 116 -13.01 -7.64 -7.14
N THR A 117 -11.71 -7.64 -6.85
CA THR A 117 -10.81 -6.53 -7.16
C THR A 117 -10.57 -6.42 -8.66
N LYS A 118 -10.33 -7.53 -9.37
CA LYS A 118 -10.21 -7.54 -10.83
C LYS A 118 -11.44 -6.92 -11.50
N SER A 119 -12.63 -7.33 -11.09
CA SER A 119 -13.88 -6.76 -11.59
C SER A 119 -14.03 -5.28 -11.26
N PHE A 120 -13.57 -4.84 -10.08
CA PHE A 120 -13.54 -3.42 -9.73
C PHE A 120 -12.60 -2.62 -10.64
N LEU A 121 -11.36 -3.10 -10.85
CA LEU A 121 -10.37 -2.43 -11.68
C LEU A 121 -10.84 -2.32 -13.15
N GLN A 122 -11.46 -3.37 -13.68
CA GLN A 122 -11.97 -3.40 -15.06
C GLN A 122 -13.12 -2.42 -15.32
N ARG A 123 -13.89 -2.04 -14.28
CA ARG A 123 -14.97 -1.05 -14.41
C ARG A 123 -14.47 0.38 -14.38
N ARG A 124 -13.23 0.63 -13.96
CA ARG A 124 -12.67 1.97 -13.88
C ARG A 124 -12.31 2.47 -15.27
N LYS A 125 -12.33 3.80 -15.43
CA LYS A 125 -11.89 4.46 -16.67
C LYS A 125 -10.42 4.18 -17.03
N LYS A 126 -9.61 3.80 -16.04
CA LYS A 126 -8.17 3.58 -16.17
C LYS A 126 -7.80 2.28 -15.48
N LEU A 127 -7.39 1.30 -16.29
CA LEU A 127 -6.88 0.01 -15.84
C LEU A 127 -5.38 -0.03 -16.11
N PHE A 128 -4.58 -0.22 -15.07
CA PHE A 128 -3.13 -0.30 -15.19
C PHE A 128 -2.70 -1.76 -15.33
N GLN A 129 -1.75 -2.03 -16.24
CA GLN A 129 -1.19 -3.37 -16.42
C GLN A 129 -0.41 -3.83 -15.18
N SER A 130 0.26 -2.90 -14.51
CA SER A 130 0.95 -3.15 -13.25
C SER A 130 0.02 -3.71 -12.16
N GLU A 131 -1.20 -3.16 -12.02
CA GLU A 131 -2.21 -3.67 -11.09
C GLU A 131 -2.61 -5.11 -11.44
N LEU A 132 -2.87 -5.39 -12.72
CA LEU A 132 -3.23 -6.73 -13.20
C LEU A 132 -2.10 -7.75 -13.00
N LEU A 133 -0.85 -7.34 -13.18
CA LEU A 133 0.31 -8.18 -12.94
C LEU A 133 0.39 -8.61 -11.48
N VAL A 134 0.23 -7.68 -10.53
CA VAL A 134 0.22 -8.02 -9.09
C VAL A 134 -0.86 -9.05 -8.80
N LEU A 135 -2.10 -8.82 -9.26
CA LEU A 135 -3.20 -9.76 -9.07
C LEU A 135 -2.89 -11.15 -9.64
N LYS A 136 -2.40 -11.20 -10.89
CA LYS A 136 -2.10 -12.45 -11.60
C LYS A 136 -1.03 -13.27 -10.87
N TYR A 137 0.05 -12.62 -10.43
CA TYR A 137 1.16 -13.33 -9.80
C TYR A 137 0.83 -13.76 -8.37
N ILE A 138 0.09 -12.94 -7.60
CA ILE A 138 -0.39 -13.35 -6.28
C ILE A 138 -1.33 -14.55 -6.39
N ASP A 139 -2.27 -14.54 -7.35
CA ASP A 139 -3.18 -15.66 -7.60
C ASP A 139 -2.41 -16.94 -7.94
N LYS A 140 -1.40 -16.83 -8.82
CA LYS A 140 -0.51 -17.94 -9.19
C LYS A 140 0.25 -18.49 -7.98
N MET A 141 0.80 -17.62 -7.14
CA MET A 141 1.59 -18.01 -5.96
C MET A 141 0.73 -18.57 -4.82
N ALA A 142 -0.55 -18.20 -4.75
CA ALA A 142 -1.48 -18.70 -3.73
C ALA A 142 -1.69 -20.22 -3.78
N GLY A 143 -1.53 -20.83 -4.96
CA GLY A 143 -1.61 -22.28 -5.16
C GLY A 143 -0.29 -23.03 -4.96
N MET A 144 0.81 -22.33 -4.64
CA MET A 144 2.14 -22.93 -4.54
C MET A 144 2.49 -23.30 -3.09
N ASN A 145 3.09 -24.48 -2.92
CA ASN A 145 3.52 -24.99 -1.62
C ASN A 145 5.03 -24.80 -1.39
N SER A 146 5.82 -24.62 -2.45
CA SER A 146 7.27 -24.46 -2.36
C SER A 146 7.69 -22.99 -2.31
N ASP A 147 8.51 -22.62 -1.33
CA ASP A 147 9.08 -21.28 -1.23
C ASP A 147 10.03 -20.98 -2.40
N ALA A 148 10.71 -22.01 -2.95
CA ALA A 148 11.54 -21.85 -4.14
C ALA A 148 10.70 -21.49 -5.37
N GLU A 149 9.54 -22.13 -5.57
CA GLU A 149 8.63 -21.80 -6.67
C GLU A 149 8.03 -20.40 -6.54
N LYS A 150 7.68 -20.00 -5.32
CA LYS A 150 7.22 -18.63 -5.02
C LYS A 150 8.32 -17.62 -5.31
N ARG A 151 9.56 -17.89 -4.90
CA ARG A 151 10.72 -17.03 -5.17
C ARG A 151 10.95 -16.85 -6.68
N GLU A 152 10.90 -17.92 -7.47
CA GLU A 152 10.97 -17.82 -8.94
C GLU A 152 9.80 -16.99 -9.52
N CYS A 153 8.60 -17.11 -8.95
CA CYS A 153 7.48 -16.26 -9.35
C CYS A 153 7.69 -14.79 -8.99
N PHE A 154 8.28 -14.47 -7.84
CA PHE A 154 8.66 -13.09 -7.50
C PHE A 154 9.73 -12.54 -8.44
N ILE A 155 10.73 -13.34 -8.83
CA ILE A 155 11.75 -12.94 -9.82
C ILE A 155 11.08 -12.64 -11.17
N ALA A 156 10.16 -13.51 -11.63
CA ALA A 156 9.42 -13.30 -12.87
C ALA A 156 8.49 -12.07 -12.80
N LEU A 157 7.83 -11.86 -11.66
CA LEU A 157 7.02 -10.66 -11.40
C LEU A 157 7.88 -9.40 -11.45
N GLY A 158 9.06 -9.41 -10.83
CA GLY A 158 10.01 -8.28 -10.86
C GLY A 158 10.39 -7.89 -12.29
N LYS A 159 10.79 -8.86 -13.11
CA LYS A 159 11.12 -8.62 -14.53
C LYS A 159 9.93 -8.05 -15.32
N ALA A 160 8.74 -8.60 -15.12
CA ALA A 160 7.54 -8.12 -15.80
C ALA A 160 7.14 -6.71 -15.32
N MET A 161 7.30 -6.43 -14.02
CA MET A 161 7.03 -5.12 -13.43
C MET A 161 8.00 -4.07 -13.96
N ASP A 162 9.29 -4.37 -14.03
CA ASP A 162 10.31 -3.45 -14.57
C ASP A 162 10.04 -3.08 -16.04
N GLU A 163 9.64 -4.06 -16.86
CA GLU A 163 9.24 -3.79 -18.25
C GLU A 163 7.99 -2.91 -18.32
N THR A 164 6.99 -3.20 -17.50
CA THR A 164 5.72 -2.45 -17.46
C THR A 164 5.93 -1.01 -17.01
N LEU A 165 6.80 -0.78 -16.03
CA LEU A 165 7.11 0.54 -15.47
C LEU A 165 8.01 1.41 -16.38
N LYS A 166 8.45 0.89 -17.54
CA LYS A 166 9.07 1.73 -18.59
C LYS A 166 8.07 2.73 -19.16
N ASP A 167 6.79 2.36 -19.22
CA ASP A 167 5.72 3.31 -19.53
C ASP A 167 5.53 4.26 -18.34
N PRO A 168 5.74 5.58 -18.50
CA PRO A 168 5.52 6.55 -17.43
C PRO A 168 4.09 6.53 -16.86
N TYR A 169 3.10 6.16 -17.67
CA TYR A 169 1.71 6.08 -17.23
C TYR A 169 1.51 5.00 -16.16
N GLU A 170 2.17 3.85 -16.32
CA GLU A 170 2.13 2.72 -15.38
C GLU A 170 2.77 3.04 -14.03
N ARG A 171 3.66 4.04 -13.96
CA ARG A 171 4.34 4.44 -12.73
C ARG A 171 3.41 5.01 -11.66
N THR A 172 2.19 5.41 -12.04
CA THR A 172 1.16 5.88 -11.10
C THR A 172 0.91 4.87 -9.97
N VAL A 173 1.05 3.57 -10.23
CA VAL A 173 0.89 2.52 -9.21
C VAL A 173 1.88 2.64 -8.05
N LEU A 174 3.05 3.25 -8.30
CA LEU A 174 4.10 3.41 -7.29
C LEU A 174 3.75 4.49 -6.26
N ASP A 175 2.81 5.38 -6.58
CA ASP A 175 2.26 6.35 -5.61
C ASP A 175 1.47 5.64 -4.51
N TYR A 176 1.05 4.39 -4.74
CA TYR A 176 0.28 3.60 -3.79
C TYR A 176 1.25 3.04 -2.74
N MET A 177 2.25 2.33 -3.25
CA MET A 177 3.29 1.62 -2.51
C MET A 177 4.43 1.31 -3.47
N ASP A 178 5.67 1.28 -2.97
CA ASP A 178 6.83 0.83 -3.73
C ASP A 178 6.79 -0.69 -3.98
N LEU A 179 6.00 -1.09 -4.98
CA LEU A 179 5.82 -2.50 -5.38
C LEU A 179 7.16 -3.15 -5.76
N SER A 180 8.08 -2.40 -6.36
CA SER A 180 9.42 -2.91 -6.68
C SER A 180 10.20 -3.27 -5.41
N SER A 181 10.15 -2.44 -4.37
CA SER A 181 10.78 -2.76 -3.08
C SER A 181 10.08 -3.94 -2.38
N TRP A 182 8.76 -4.06 -2.49
CA TRP A 182 8.01 -5.22 -1.98
C TRP A 182 8.40 -6.52 -2.69
N ILE A 183 8.48 -6.53 -4.03
CA ILE A 183 8.94 -7.70 -4.81
C ILE A 183 10.36 -8.07 -4.40
N THR A 184 11.27 -7.09 -4.35
CA THR A 184 12.68 -7.30 -3.98
C THR A 184 12.81 -7.90 -2.58
N SER A 185 12.01 -7.43 -1.61
CA SER A 185 12.02 -7.95 -0.24
C SER A 185 11.74 -9.45 -0.18
N HIS A 186 10.83 -9.94 -1.04
CA HIS A 186 10.50 -11.37 -1.14
C HIS A 186 11.55 -12.17 -1.91
N VAL A 187 12.18 -11.59 -2.93
CA VAL A 187 13.27 -12.25 -3.69
C VAL A 187 14.53 -12.41 -2.84
N GLU A 188 14.88 -11.39 -2.08
CA GLU A 188 16.09 -11.35 -1.24
C GLU A 188 15.87 -11.91 0.17
N ASN A 189 14.60 -12.16 0.55
CA ASN A 189 14.21 -12.60 1.88
C ASN A 189 14.71 -11.66 3.00
N ILE A 190 14.53 -10.35 2.80
CA ILE A 190 14.84 -9.31 3.79
C ILE A 190 13.61 -8.42 4.02
N PRO A 191 13.48 -7.74 5.17
CA PRO A 191 12.32 -6.92 5.45
C PRO A 191 12.11 -5.81 4.42
N PHE A 192 10.85 -5.55 4.02
CA PHE A 192 10.47 -4.47 3.11
C PHE A 192 11.08 -3.12 3.52
N ALA A 193 11.06 -2.82 4.82
CA ALA A 193 11.63 -1.59 5.36
C ALA A 193 13.13 -1.44 5.07
N GLU A 194 13.88 -2.54 5.13
CA GLU A 194 15.30 -2.56 4.84
C GLU A 194 15.59 -2.30 3.36
N VAL A 195 14.80 -2.88 2.46
CA VAL A 195 14.93 -2.65 1.00
C VAL A 195 14.74 -1.17 0.67
N VAL A 196 13.69 -0.55 1.22
CA VAL A 196 13.41 0.88 0.99
C VAL A 196 14.58 1.73 1.50
N ARG A 197 15.08 1.47 2.72
CA ARG A 197 16.24 2.19 3.26
C ARG A 197 17.50 2.03 2.40
N LYS A 198 17.79 0.83 1.90
CA LYS A 198 18.93 0.57 0.98
C LYS A 198 18.80 1.37 -0.32
N LYS A 199 17.60 1.38 -0.92
CA LYS A 199 17.30 2.13 -2.14
C LYS A 199 17.54 3.64 -1.97
N ASN A 200 17.18 4.20 -0.82
CA ASN A 200 17.37 5.63 -0.53
C ASN A 200 18.79 5.99 -0.14
N GLY A 201 19.45 5.15 0.66
CA GLY A 201 20.87 5.32 1.01
C GLY A 201 21.78 5.24 -0.22
N GLY A 202 21.39 4.47 -1.24
CA GLY A 202 22.06 4.42 -2.54
C GLY A 202 21.85 5.67 -3.40
N LYS A 203 20.69 6.35 -3.30
CA LYS A 203 20.43 7.62 -3.98
C LYS A 203 21.28 8.76 -3.40
N LYS A 204 21.41 8.85 -2.06
CA LYS A 204 22.23 9.87 -1.39
C LYS A 204 23.74 9.79 -1.68
N LYS A 205 24.24 8.69 -2.27
CA LYS A 205 25.65 8.55 -2.66
C LYS A 205 25.93 8.94 -4.12
N LYS A 206 24.90 9.28 -4.90
CA LYS A 206 25.02 9.62 -6.33
C LYS A 206 24.78 11.09 -6.65
N ASP A 207 24.46 11.91 -5.64
CA ASP A 207 24.39 13.36 -5.70
C ASP A 207 25.59 13.96 -4.94
#